data_AF-A0A1C5MQU8-F1
#
_entry.id   AF-A0A1C5MQU8-F1
#
_cell.length_a   1.000
_cell.length_b   1.000
_cell.length_c   1.000
_cell.angle_alpha   90.00
_cell.angle_beta   90.00
_cell.angle_gamma   90.00
#
_symmetry.space_group_name_H-M   'P 1'
#
loop_
_entity.id
_entity.type
_entity.pdbx_description
1 polymer ?
#
loop_
_entity_poly.entity_id
_entity_poly.type
_entity_poly.pdbx_seq_one_letter_code
_entity_poly.pdbx_strand_id
1 'polypeptide(L)'
;MTNKERIKEQELKDREEVIRLFNGLFKDLKYTQLPISASTDITVTASTTNKVGLYNVEIKERDISINRFNDCFLEVMKHDSLKSTYTDHKPLYVALYPDNRIACVWSINDLDFNNITKTKRWMNKSTYCNKEKVLKDVYLLPLELAKQYKY
;
A
#
# COMPACT_ATOMS: atom_id res chain seq x y z
N MET A 1 -21.99 -4.56 -14.32
CA MET A 1 -21.03 -4.43 -13.21
C MET A 1 -21.02 -2.98 -12.72
N THR A 2 -21.29 -2.75 -11.45
CA THR A 2 -21.29 -1.42 -10.82
C THR A 2 -19.87 -0.97 -10.49
N ASN A 3 -19.66 0.33 -10.27
CA ASN A 3 -18.36 0.84 -9.82
C ASN A 3 -17.91 0.22 -8.49
N LYS A 4 -18.85 -0.15 -7.60
CA LYS A 4 -18.53 -0.81 -6.33
C LYS A 4 -18.00 -2.23 -6.53
N GLU A 5 -18.58 -2.99 -7.46
CA GLU A 5 -18.13 -4.35 -7.80
C GLU A 5 -16.73 -4.32 -8.40
N ARG A 6 -16.46 -3.37 -9.31
CA ARG A 6 -15.12 -3.18 -9.92
C ARG A 6 -14.04 -2.81 -8.90
N ILE A 7 -14.37 -1.97 -7.91
CA ILE A 7 -13.46 -1.65 -6.80
C ILE A 7 -13.12 -2.92 -6.03
N LYS A 8 -14.14 -3.69 -5.67
CA LYS A 8 -13.97 -4.91 -4.90
C LYS A 8 -13.12 -5.95 -5.63
N GLU A 9 -13.37 -6.17 -6.92
CA GLU A 9 -12.59 -7.10 -7.73
C GLU A 9 -11.11 -6.67 -7.83
N GLN A 10 -10.86 -5.38 -8.07
CA GLN A 10 -9.49 -4.86 -8.14
C GLN A 10 -8.77 -4.99 -6.80
N GLU A 11 -9.41 -4.62 -5.70
CA GLU A 11 -8.77 -4.70 -4.38
C GLU A 11 -8.51 -6.15 -3.95
N LEU A 12 -9.38 -7.09 -4.32
CA LEU A 12 -9.13 -8.52 -4.08
C LEU A 12 -7.91 -9.01 -4.88
N LYS A 13 -7.82 -8.63 -6.16
CA LYS A 13 -6.66 -8.95 -7.00
C LYS A 13 -5.37 -8.36 -6.43
N ASP A 14 -5.38 -7.09 -6.04
CA ASP A 14 -4.22 -6.41 -5.44
C ASP A 14 -3.74 -7.14 -4.16
N ARG A 15 -4.69 -7.56 -3.31
CA ARG A 15 -4.41 -8.34 -2.11
C ARG A 15 -3.80 -9.70 -2.43
N GLU A 16 -4.33 -10.41 -3.42
CA GLU A 16 -3.79 -11.71 -3.86
C GLU A 16 -2.34 -11.57 -4.35
N GLU A 17 -2.01 -10.53 -5.11
CA GLU A 17 -0.64 -10.30 -5.58
C GLU A 17 0.32 -10.02 -4.41
N VAL A 18 -0.09 -9.21 -3.44
CA VAL A 18 0.74 -8.94 -2.25
C VAL A 18 0.89 -10.19 -1.37
N ILE A 19 -0.15 -11.00 -1.24
CA ILE A 19 -0.10 -12.28 -0.52
C ILE A 19 0.88 -13.24 -1.22
N ARG A 20 0.84 -13.34 -2.56
CA ARG A 20 1.79 -14.16 -3.33
C ARG A 20 3.22 -13.68 -3.14
N LEU A 21 3.44 -12.36 -3.20
CA LEU A 21 4.74 -11.75 -2.96
C LEU A 21 5.27 -12.14 -1.57
N PHE A 22 4.47 -11.96 -0.51
CA PHE A 22 4.92 -12.30 0.84
C PHE A 22 5.15 -13.80 1.02
N ASN A 23 4.33 -14.67 0.44
CA ASN A 23 4.56 -16.13 0.43
C ASN A 23 5.86 -16.52 -0.27
N GLY A 24 6.34 -15.73 -1.22
CA GLY A 24 7.66 -15.91 -1.83
C GLY A 24 8.83 -15.48 -0.93
N LEU A 25 8.59 -14.58 0.03
CA LEU A 25 9.61 -13.98 0.89
C LEU A 25 9.73 -14.65 2.26
N PHE A 26 8.63 -15.16 2.82
CA PHE A 26 8.59 -15.79 4.14
C PHE A 26 7.97 -17.19 4.06
N LYS A 27 8.41 -18.07 4.96
CA LYS A 27 7.98 -19.49 4.96
C LYS A 27 6.63 -19.70 5.64
N ASP A 28 6.43 -19.10 6.80
CA ASP A 28 5.23 -19.31 7.63
C ASP A 28 4.46 -18.01 7.77
N LEU A 29 3.32 -17.89 7.06
CA LEU A 29 2.52 -16.67 7.03
C LEU A 29 1.07 -16.93 7.39
N LYS A 30 0.49 -16.02 8.17
CA LYS A 30 -0.96 -15.93 8.40
C LYS A 30 -1.44 -14.56 7.98
N TYR A 31 -2.60 -14.52 7.32
CA TYR A 31 -3.18 -13.29 6.78
C TYR A 31 -4.57 -13.07 7.35
N THR A 32 -4.88 -11.82 7.66
CA THR A 32 -6.27 -11.38 7.86
C THR A 32 -6.58 -10.31 6.83
N GLN A 33 -7.54 -10.59 5.94
CA GLN A 33 -8.05 -9.58 5.02
C GLN A 33 -9.11 -8.74 5.74
N LEU A 34 -8.92 -7.42 5.77
CA LEU A 34 -9.84 -6.51 6.43
C LEU A 34 -10.93 -6.04 5.45
N PRO A 35 -12.07 -5.51 5.95
CA PRO A 35 -13.09 -4.95 5.08
C PRO A 35 -12.50 -3.90 4.13
N ILE A 36 -13.01 -3.84 2.90
CA ILE A 36 -12.61 -2.85 1.87
C ILE A 36 -12.72 -1.40 2.36
N SER A 37 -13.64 -1.14 3.29
CA SER A 37 -13.79 0.17 3.92
C SER A 37 -12.69 0.52 4.93
N ALA A 38 -11.78 -0.41 5.25
CA ALA A 38 -10.73 -0.20 6.23
C ALA A 38 -9.56 0.63 5.66
N SER A 39 -8.83 1.25 6.57
CA SER A 39 -7.59 2.00 6.28
C SER A 39 -6.37 1.10 6.08
N THR A 40 -6.50 -0.19 6.35
CA THR A 40 -5.50 -1.25 6.20
C THR A 40 -6.17 -2.34 5.37
N ASP A 41 -5.48 -2.83 4.35
CA ASP A 41 -6.04 -3.85 3.46
C ASP A 41 -5.89 -5.26 4.03
N ILE A 42 -4.69 -5.56 4.54
CA ILE A 42 -4.37 -6.85 5.16
C ILE A 42 -3.51 -6.65 6.42
N THR A 43 -3.66 -7.55 7.38
CA THR A 43 -2.63 -7.80 8.38
C THR A 43 -1.92 -9.11 8.09
N VAL A 44 -0.61 -9.14 8.36
CA VAL A 44 0.27 -10.27 8.08
C VAL A 44 1.04 -10.61 9.35
N THR A 45 0.95 -11.86 9.78
CA THR A 45 1.87 -12.44 10.75
C THR A 45 2.88 -13.29 9.99
N ALA A 46 4.13 -12.84 9.96
CA ALA A 46 5.25 -13.57 9.37
C ALA A 46 6.07 -14.21 10.49
N SER A 47 6.10 -15.54 10.52
CA SER A 47 6.90 -16.30 11.47
C SER A 47 8.16 -16.82 10.78
N THR A 48 9.28 -16.68 11.49
CA THR A 48 10.53 -17.38 11.21
C THR A 48 10.82 -18.29 12.40
N THR A 49 11.79 -19.20 12.25
CA THR A 49 12.20 -20.12 13.32
C THR A 49 12.51 -19.42 14.64
N ASN A 50 12.93 -18.15 14.60
CA ASN A 50 13.39 -17.41 15.78
C ASN A 50 12.62 -16.11 16.08
N LYS A 51 11.73 -15.64 15.20
CA LYS A 51 11.04 -14.35 15.34
C LYS A 51 9.68 -14.36 14.67
N VAL A 52 8.70 -13.72 15.31
CA VAL A 52 7.41 -13.38 14.73
C VAL A 52 7.40 -11.88 14.40
N GLY A 53 7.07 -11.53 13.17
CA GLY A 53 6.82 -10.17 12.71
C GLY A 53 5.33 -9.97 12.47
N LEU A 54 4.77 -8.89 13.01
CA LEU A 54 3.40 -8.45 12.76
C LEU A 54 3.44 -7.23 11.85
N TYR A 55 2.63 -7.23 10.79
CA TYR A 55 2.58 -6.16 9.80
C TYR A 55 1.15 -5.78 9.46
N ASN A 56 0.87 -4.49 9.33
CA ASN A 56 -0.37 -3.97 8.77
C ASN A 56 -0.04 -3.24 7.46
N VAL A 57 -0.76 -3.59 6.40
CA VAL A 57 -0.38 -3.26 5.03
C VAL A 57 -1.50 -2.50 4.34
N GLU A 58 -1.18 -1.32 3.80
CA GLU A 58 -2.02 -0.62 2.83
C GLU A 58 -1.46 -0.88 1.43
N ILE A 59 -2.34 -1.28 0.51
CA ILE A 59 -2.01 -1.67 -0.84
C ILE A 59 -2.64 -0.68 -1.82
N LYS A 60 -1.89 -0.29 -2.84
CA LYS A 60 -2.38 0.56 -3.91
C LYS A 60 -1.81 0.16 -5.27
N GLU A 61 -2.68 -0.14 -6.22
CA GLU A 61 -2.29 -0.19 -7.62
C GLU A 61 -2.02 1.22 -8.19
N ARG A 62 -1.06 1.29 -9.11
CA ARG A 62 -0.66 2.48 -9.86
C ARG A 62 -0.70 2.13 -11.35
N ASP A 63 -1.74 2.60 -12.02
CA ASP A 63 -1.93 2.46 -13.47
C ASP A 63 -1.05 3.45 -14.26
N ILE A 64 0.26 3.37 -13.99
CA ILE A 64 1.33 4.13 -14.62
C ILE A 64 2.62 3.32 -14.51
N SER A 65 3.59 3.56 -15.38
CA SER A 65 4.92 2.99 -15.21
C SER A 65 5.65 3.58 -14.00
N ILE A 66 6.40 2.73 -13.28
CA ILE A 66 7.23 3.11 -12.12
C ILE A 66 8.25 4.20 -12.46
N ASN A 67 8.75 4.24 -13.70
CA ASN A 67 9.75 5.22 -14.14
C ASN A 67 9.14 6.57 -14.56
N ARG A 68 7.82 6.73 -14.49
CA ARG A 68 7.14 7.96 -14.89
C ARG A 68 7.38 9.10 -13.90
N PHE A 69 7.52 8.78 -12.62
CA PHE A 69 7.80 9.72 -11.53
C PHE A 69 8.82 9.10 -10.59
N ASN A 70 9.60 9.92 -9.89
CA ASN A 70 10.57 9.44 -8.90
C ASN A 70 9.94 9.20 -7.52
N ASP A 71 8.64 9.42 -7.39
CA ASP A 71 7.90 9.31 -6.13
C ASP A 71 6.57 8.56 -6.29
N CYS A 72 6.04 8.10 -5.16
CA CYS A 72 4.71 7.50 -5.03
C CYS A 72 3.89 8.26 -3.99
N PHE A 73 2.61 8.49 -4.29
CA PHE A 73 1.72 9.19 -3.36
C PHE A 73 1.20 8.27 -2.25
N LEU A 74 1.40 8.68 -1.00
CA LEU A 74 0.71 8.13 0.17
C LEU A 74 -0.19 9.22 0.76
N GLU A 75 -1.50 8.97 0.82
CA GLU A 75 -2.43 9.91 1.46
C GLU A 75 -2.12 10.06 2.95
N VAL A 76 -2.04 11.30 3.44
CA VAL A 76 -1.67 11.58 4.85
C VAL A 76 -2.62 10.89 5.82
N MET A 77 -3.93 10.91 5.53
CA MET A 77 -4.93 10.21 6.35
C MET A 77 -4.69 8.68 6.43
N LYS A 78 -4.16 8.08 5.36
CA LYS A 78 -3.83 6.64 5.32
C LYS A 78 -2.56 6.36 6.10
N HIS A 79 -1.54 7.20 5.97
CA HIS A 79 -0.36 7.16 6.83
C HIS A 79 -0.75 7.21 8.31
N ASP A 80 -1.56 8.19 8.71
CA ASP A 80 -1.94 8.39 10.11
C ASP A 80 -2.76 7.20 10.63
N SER A 81 -3.63 6.64 9.79
CA SER A 81 -4.41 5.44 10.11
C SER A 81 -3.53 4.20 10.28
N LEU A 82 -2.55 3.99 9.39
CA LEU A 82 -1.61 2.87 9.47
C LEU A 82 -0.82 2.89 10.79
N LYS A 83 -0.46 4.08 11.29
CA LYS A 83 0.30 4.22 12.54
C LYS A 83 -0.56 4.07 13.81
N SER A 84 -1.87 4.36 13.71
CA SER A 84 -2.75 4.43 14.89
C SER A 84 -3.65 3.20 15.06
N THR A 85 -3.95 2.45 13.99
CA THR A 85 -4.92 1.34 14.04
C THR A 85 -4.35 0.07 14.67
N TYR A 86 -3.12 -0.31 14.29
CA TYR A 86 -2.45 -1.53 14.77
C TYR A 86 -1.07 -1.16 15.32
N THR A 87 -1.03 -0.69 16.56
CA THR A 87 0.18 -0.10 17.17
C THR A 87 1.28 -1.12 17.49
N ASP A 88 0.94 -2.40 17.54
CA ASP A 88 1.85 -3.54 17.69
C ASP A 88 2.33 -4.12 16.35
N HIS A 89 1.76 -3.66 15.23
CA HIS A 89 2.15 -4.08 13.89
C HIS A 89 3.11 -3.07 13.26
N LYS A 90 4.02 -3.55 12.41
CA LYS A 90 4.87 -2.70 11.58
C LYS A 90 4.10 -2.23 10.34
N PRO A 91 3.86 -0.92 10.18
CA PRO A 91 3.13 -0.40 9.03
C PRO A 91 3.95 -0.49 7.76
N LEU A 92 3.37 -1.15 6.74
CA LEU A 92 3.91 -1.24 5.40
C LEU A 92 2.98 -0.55 4.42
N TYR A 93 3.57 0.16 3.47
CA TYR A 93 2.86 0.65 2.30
C TYR A 93 3.38 -0.05 1.06
N VAL A 94 2.48 -0.62 0.27
CA VAL A 94 2.79 -1.38 -0.93
C VAL A 94 2.13 -0.73 -2.14
N ALA A 95 2.94 -0.30 -3.10
CA ALA A 95 2.46 0.16 -4.39
C ALA A 95 2.75 -0.88 -5.47
N LEU A 96 1.70 -1.33 -6.16
CA LEU A 96 1.79 -2.26 -7.29
C LEU A 96 1.83 -1.46 -8.59
N TYR A 97 2.83 -1.71 -9.44
CA TYR A 97 2.98 -1.12 -10.77
C TYR A 97 2.84 -2.22 -11.83
N PRO A 98 1.61 -2.48 -12.34
CA PRO A 98 1.35 -3.60 -13.26
C PRO A 98 2.14 -3.51 -14.57
N ASP A 99 2.32 -2.30 -15.11
CA ASP A 99 3.07 -2.06 -16.35
C ASP A 99 4.50 -2.63 -16.32
N ASN A 100 5.13 -2.56 -15.15
CA ASN A 100 6.49 -3.04 -14.93
C ASN A 100 6.56 -4.39 -14.23
N ARG A 101 5.42 -4.88 -13.71
CA ARG A 101 5.34 -6.00 -12.77
C ARG A 101 6.28 -5.84 -11.57
N ILE A 102 6.24 -4.64 -10.98
CA ILE A 102 7.07 -4.29 -9.82
C ILE A 102 6.20 -3.85 -8.65
N ALA A 103 6.43 -4.46 -7.50
CA ALA A 103 5.88 -4.04 -6.22
C ALA A 103 6.93 -3.22 -5.47
N CYS A 104 6.58 -2.00 -5.09
CA CYS A 104 7.39 -1.15 -4.22
C CYS A 104 6.86 -1.23 -2.80
N VAL A 105 7.74 -1.54 -1.85
CA VAL A 105 7.40 -1.72 -0.43
C VAL A 105 8.19 -0.73 0.41
N TRP A 106 7.48 0.12 1.14
CA TRP A 106 8.07 1.00 2.15
C TRP A 106 7.70 0.52 3.55
N SER A 107 8.68 0.49 4.46
CA SER A 107 8.38 0.43 5.89
C SER A 107 8.19 1.84 6.40
N ILE A 108 6.99 2.16 6.87
CA ILE A 108 6.63 3.51 7.32
C ILE A 108 7.44 3.91 8.57
N ASN A 109 7.87 2.94 9.38
CA ASN A 109 8.71 3.21 10.55
C ASN A 109 10.15 3.58 10.20
N ASP A 110 10.63 3.20 9.01
CA ASP A 110 12.02 3.42 8.58
C ASP A 110 12.17 4.73 7.78
N LEU A 111 11.07 5.45 7.53
CA LEU A 111 11.04 6.70 6.78
C LEU A 111 11.02 7.92 7.69
N ASP A 112 11.82 8.94 7.35
CA ASP A 112 11.78 10.24 8.01
C ASP A 112 10.75 11.17 7.34
N PHE A 113 9.52 11.14 7.86
CA PHE A 113 8.42 11.96 7.36
C PHE A 113 8.60 13.47 7.59
N ASN A 114 9.58 13.91 8.39
CA ASN A 114 9.90 15.33 8.50
C ASN A 114 10.62 15.85 7.24
N ASN A 115 11.33 14.95 6.54
CA ASN A 115 12.09 15.25 5.33
C ASN A 115 11.37 14.80 4.05
N ILE A 116 10.27 14.06 4.16
CA ILE A 116 9.43 13.70 3.01
C ILE A 116 8.53 14.88 2.65
N THR A 117 8.50 15.23 1.36
CA THR A 117 7.64 16.31 0.86
C THR A 117 6.17 15.98 1.09
N LYS A 118 5.47 16.87 1.81
CA LYS A 118 4.02 16.87 1.96
C LYS A 118 3.41 17.93 1.06
N THR A 119 2.45 17.54 0.22
CA THR A 119 1.82 18.47 -0.74
C THR A 119 0.35 18.13 -0.95
N LYS A 120 -0.39 19.05 -1.58
CA LYS A 120 -1.77 18.85 -1.97
C LYS A 120 -1.87 18.43 -3.43
N ARG A 121 -2.62 17.36 -3.72
CA ARG A 121 -2.83 16.86 -5.08
C ARG A 121 -4.31 16.69 -5.38
N TRP A 122 -4.73 17.07 -6.59
CA TRP A 122 -6.06 16.76 -7.09
C TRP A 122 -6.13 15.29 -7.46
N MET A 123 -6.91 14.53 -6.70
CA MET A 123 -7.06 13.09 -6.87
C MET A 123 -8.54 12.76 -7.08
N ASN A 124 -8.83 11.61 -7.68
CA ASN A 124 -10.20 11.13 -7.71
C ASN A 124 -10.71 10.96 -6.27
N LYS A 125 -11.97 11.33 -6.02
CA LYS A 125 -12.61 11.09 -4.72
C LYS A 125 -12.61 9.62 -4.34
N SER A 126 -12.80 8.74 -5.32
CA SER A 126 -12.63 7.28 -5.22
C SER A 126 -12.06 6.73 -6.52
N THR A 127 -11.49 5.52 -6.49
CA THR A 127 -10.79 4.88 -7.60
C THR A 127 -11.55 4.95 -8.94
N TYR A 128 -12.87 4.80 -8.93
CA TYR A 128 -13.72 4.82 -10.13
C TYR A 128 -14.64 6.05 -10.24
N CYS A 129 -14.49 7.06 -9.37
CA CYS A 129 -15.17 8.34 -9.53
C CYS A 129 -14.20 9.34 -10.16
N ASN A 130 -14.16 9.34 -11.50
CA ASN A 130 -13.35 10.30 -12.27
C ASN A 130 -14.04 11.67 -12.43
N LYS A 131 -15.34 11.77 -12.10
CA LYS A 131 -16.14 12.99 -12.22
C LYS A 131 -15.87 13.99 -11.10
N GLU A 132 -15.53 13.51 -9.91
CA GLU A 132 -15.24 14.34 -8.75
C GLU A 132 -13.75 14.23 -8.38
N LYS A 133 -13.03 15.33 -8.58
CA LYS A 133 -11.68 15.51 -8.05
C LYS A 133 -11.78 16.19 -6.69
N VAL A 134 -10.98 15.72 -5.74
CA VAL A 134 -10.82 16.34 -4.43
C VAL A 134 -9.35 16.61 -4.18
N LEU A 135 -9.07 17.69 -3.48
CA LEU A 135 -7.72 18.04 -3.09
C LEU A 135 -7.37 17.22 -1.84
N LYS A 136 -6.36 16.37 -1.93
CA LYS A 136 -5.89 15.52 -0.83
C LYS A 136 -4.47 15.90 -0.42
N ASP A 137 -4.19 15.87 0.87
CA ASP A 137 -2.82 15.93 1.39
C ASP A 137 -2.14 14.58 1.21
N VAL A 138 -0.96 14.59 0.56
CA VAL A 138 -0.16 13.39 0.27
C VAL A 138 1.30 13.60 0.64
N TYR A 139 1.96 12.52 1.04
CA TYR A 139 3.41 12.40 1.08
C TYR A 139 3.92 11.88 -0.26
N LEU A 140 5.02 12.47 -0.74
CA LEU A 140 5.74 12.02 -1.94
C LEU A 140 6.82 11.03 -1.50
N LEU A 141 6.49 9.74 -1.46
CA LEU A 141 7.43 8.70 -1.03
C LEU A 141 8.50 8.48 -2.11
N PRO A 142 9.79 8.71 -1.83
CA PRO A 142 10.84 8.50 -2.81
C PRO A 142 10.94 7.01 -3.20
N LEU A 143 11.02 6.72 -4.50
CA LEU A 143 11.16 5.35 -5.00
C LEU A 143 12.49 4.70 -4.60
N GLU A 144 13.55 5.48 -4.42
CA GLU A 144 14.86 5.00 -3.97
C GLU A 144 14.84 4.43 -2.55
N LEU A 145 13.87 4.83 -1.73
CA LEU A 145 13.67 4.31 -0.38
C LEU A 145 12.76 3.06 -0.36
N ALA A 146 12.20 2.67 -1.50
CA ALA A 146 11.37 1.48 -1.62
C ALA A 146 12.21 0.22 -1.80
N LYS A 147 11.84 -0.87 -1.13
CA LYS A 147 12.26 -2.21 -1.58
C LYS A 147 11.42 -2.61 -2.78
N GLN A 148 12.08 -2.98 -3.88
CA GLN A 148 11.41 -3.35 -5.11
C GLN A 148 11.46 -4.86 -5.33
N TYR A 149 10.31 -5.44 -5.66
CA TYR A 149 10.18 -6.86 -5.97
C TYR A 149 9.49 -7.03 -7.32
N LYS A 150 9.99 -7.96 -8.14
CA LYS A 150 9.22 -8.45 -9.28
C LYS A 150 8.11 -9.37 -8.78
N TYR A 151 6.93 -9.26 -9.37
CA TYR A 151 5.81 -10.17 -9.10
C TYR A 151 5.17 -10.70 -10.38
#